data_AF-A0AAV5VU72-F1
#
_entry.id   AF-A0AAV5VU72-F1
#
_cell.length_a   1.000
_cell.length_b   1.000
_cell.length_c   1.000
_cell.angle_alpha   90.00
_cell.angle_beta   90.00
_cell.angle_gamma   90.00
#
_symmetry.space_group_name_H-M   'P 1'
#
loop_
_entity.id
_entity.type
_entity.pdbx_description
1 polymer ?
#
loop_
_entity_poly.entity_id
_entity_poly.type
_entity_poly.pdbx_seq_one_letter_code
_entity_poly.pdbx_strand_id
1 'polypeptide(L)'
;RALFCTNVVAVLVAAIGQILINYWIITSGRPLGRDEFHFFPQVLIHQSGYYVCACSFLLIIGERLILCYKPAFYEDRHVNFISTFISALFVEILMTIPVVTAMQYEHFL
;
A
#
# COMPACT_ATOMS: atom_id res chain seq x y z
N ARG A 1 17.17 2.32 -7.06
CA ARG A 1 16.49 2.13 -8.38
C ARG A 1 15.32 1.18 -8.25
N ALA A 2 15.51 -0.03 -7.69
CA ALA A 2 14.42 -0.98 -7.43
C ALA A 2 13.26 -0.35 -6.64
N LEU A 3 13.53 0.34 -5.52
CA LEU A 3 12.52 1.07 -4.72
C LEU A 3 11.65 2.04 -5.53
N PHE A 4 12.26 2.78 -6.47
CA PHE A 4 11.53 3.74 -7.29
C PHE A 4 10.64 3.02 -8.30
N CYS A 5 11.12 1.93 -8.91
CA CYS A 5 10.31 1.09 -9.80
C CYS A 5 9.14 0.43 -9.04
N THR A 6 9.40 -0.13 -7.85
CA THR A 6 8.36 -0.72 -6.98
C THR A 6 7.30 0.31 -6.62
N ASN A 7 7.70 1.54 -6.31
CA ASN A 7 6.79 2.62 -5.99
C ASN A 7 5.94 3.02 -7.21
N VAL A 8 6.55 3.19 -8.39
CA VAL A 8 5.81 3.50 -9.63
C VAL A 8 4.78 2.42 -9.95
N VAL A 9 5.14 1.14 -9.81
CA VAL A 9 4.21 0.02 -9.99
C VAL A 9 3.09 0.06 -8.96
N ALA A 10 3.40 0.33 -7.69
CA ALA A 10 2.40 0.44 -6.62
C ALA A 10 1.40 1.58 -6.86
N VAL A 11 1.87 2.74 -7.33
CA VAL A 11 1.02 3.87 -7.72
C VAL A 11 0.11 3.51 -8.88
N LEU A 12 0.62 2.80 -9.90
CA LEU A 12 -0.20 2.34 -11.02
C LEU A 12 -1.29 1.36 -10.57
N VAL A 13 -0.95 0.42 -9.69
CA VAL A 13 -1.92 -0.54 -9.12
C VAL A 13 -2.98 0.18 -8.29
N ALA A 14 -2.59 1.13 -7.44
CA ALA A 14 -3.52 1.94 -6.67
C ALA A 14 -4.45 2.76 -7.58
N ALA A 15 -3.91 3.37 -8.65
CA ALA A 15 -4.68 4.14 -9.62
C ALA A 15 -5.70 3.28 -10.37
N ILE A 16 -5.32 2.06 -10.79
CA ILE A 16 -6.24 1.11 -11.43
C ILE A 16 -7.36 0.74 -10.46
N GLY A 17 -7.03 0.41 -9.20
CA GLY A 17 -8.03 0.14 -8.16
C GLY A 17 -9.00 1.31 -7.98
N GLN A 18 -8.49 2.54 -7.93
CA GLN A 18 -9.32 3.74 -7.79
C GLN A 18 -10.23 3.98 -9.01
N ILE A 19 -9.73 3.74 -10.22
CA ILE A 19 -10.52 3.87 -11.46
C ILE A 19 -11.66 2.86 -11.47
N LEU A 20 -11.40 1.62 -11.05
CA LEU A 20 -12.43 0.58 -10.97
C LEU A 20 -13.52 0.93 -9.93
N ILE A 21 -13.13 1.44 -8.76
CA ILE A 21 -14.05 1.93 -7.74
C ILE A 21 -14.89 3.10 -8.28
N ASN A 22 -14.26 4.08 -8.92
CA ASN A 22 -14.96 5.23 -9.50
C ASN A 22 -15.92 4.83 -10.62
N TYR A 23 -15.50 3.91 -11.51
CA TYR A 23 -16.35 3.38 -12.57
C TYR A 23 -17.61 2.73 -11.98
N TRP A 24 -17.47 2.00 -10.88
CA TRP A 24 -18.59 1.40 -10.17
C TRP A 24 -19.57 2.45 -9.60
N ILE A 25 -19.04 3.47 -8.92
CA ILE A 25 -19.87 4.54 -8.34
C ILE A 25 -20.68 5.27 -9.43
N ILE A 26 -20.05 5.54 -10.58
CA ILE A 26 -20.70 6.22 -11.72
C ILE A 26 -21.79 5.35 -12.34
N THR A 27 -21.52 4.06 -12.54
CA THR A 27 -22.45 3.13 -13.20
C THR A 27 -23.62 2.72 -12.30
N SER A 28 -23.37 2.57 -10.99
CA SER A 28 -24.39 2.14 -10.02
C SER A 28 -25.12 3.30 -9.35
N GLY A 29 -24.61 4.54 -9.46
CA GLY A 29 -25.19 5.73 -8.84
C GLY A 29 -25.19 5.73 -7.32
N ARG A 30 -24.45 4.80 -6.69
CA ARG A 30 -24.38 4.59 -5.24
C ARG A 30 -22.94 4.28 -4.80
N PRO A 31 -22.55 4.66 -3.57
CA PRO A 31 -21.28 4.22 -3.00
C PRO A 31 -21.30 2.70 -2.77
N LEU A 32 -20.11 2.09 -2.72
CA LEU A 32 -19.96 0.67 -2.39
C LEU A 32 -20.68 0.36 -1.07
N GLY A 33 -21.61 -0.59 -1.13
CA GLY A 33 -22.46 -0.98 -0.02
C GLY A 33 -22.26 -2.42 0.44
N ARG A 34 -22.95 -2.78 1.53
CA ARG A 34 -22.85 -4.03 2.31
C ARG A 34 -22.95 -5.33 1.48
N ASP A 35 -23.77 -5.33 0.43
CA ASP A 35 -24.11 -6.54 -0.31
C ASP A 35 -23.18 -6.80 -1.51
N GLU A 36 -22.19 -5.94 -1.73
CA GLU A 36 -21.32 -5.96 -2.91
C GLU A 36 -19.94 -6.58 -2.60
N PHE A 37 -19.94 -7.75 -1.95
CA PHE A 37 -18.73 -8.53 -1.63
C PHE A 37 -17.83 -8.79 -2.84
N HIS A 38 -18.38 -8.81 -4.06
CA HIS A 38 -17.62 -8.96 -5.29
C HIS A 38 -16.69 -7.78 -5.63
N PHE A 39 -16.89 -6.61 -5.00
CA PHE A 39 -16.05 -5.42 -5.19
C PHE A 39 -14.97 -5.24 -4.11
N PHE A 40 -14.94 -6.14 -3.13
CA PHE A 40 -13.92 -6.23 -2.10
C PHE A 40 -12.49 -6.39 -2.63
N PRO A 41 -12.22 -7.18 -3.70
CA PRO A 41 -10.89 -7.29 -4.27
C PRO A 41 -10.34 -5.95 -4.79
N GLN A 42 -11.18 -5.09 -5.36
CA GLN A 42 -10.78 -3.80 -5.95
C GLN A 42 -10.38 -2.81 -4.85
N VAL A 43 -11.13 -2.79 -3.74
CA VAL A 43 -10.80 -1.99 -2.56
C VAL A 43 -9.49 -2.48 -1.94
N LEU A 44 -9.31 -3.79 -1.79
CA LEU A 44 -8.05 -4.38 -1.31
C LEU A 44 -6.86 -4.05 -2.22
N ILE A 45 -7.04 -4.13 -3.54
CA ILE A 45 -6.00 -3.78 -4.53
C ILE A 45 -5.63 -2.29 -4.44
N HIS A 46 -6.63 -1.41 -4.32
CA HIS A 46 -6.37 0.01 -4.14
C HIS A 46 -5.60 0.29 -2.85
N GLN A 47 -6.07 -0.28 -1.73
CA GLN A 47 -5.51 -0.05 -0.40
C GLN A 47 -4.06 -0.58 -0.31
N SER A 48 -3.82 -1.81 -0.78
CA SER A 48 -2.47 -2.40 -0.81
C SER A 48 -1.52 -1.59 -1.69
N GLY A 49 -1.94 -1.21 -2.91
CA GLY A 49 -1.13 -0.34 -3.77
C GLY A 49 -0.76 1.00 -3.11
N TYR A 50 -1.69 1.60 -2.37
CA TYR A 50 -1.45 2.85 -1.65
C TYR A 50 -0.44 2.67 -0.50
N TYR A 51 -0.55 1.59 0.29
CA TYR A 51 0.37 1.32 1.38
C TYR A 51 1.77 0.92 0.89
N VAL A 52 1.89 0.09 -0.14
CA VAL A 52 3.18 -0.24 -0.76
C VAL A 52 3.88 1.03 -1.26
N CYS A 53 3.13 1.97 -1.84
CA CYS A 53 3.64 3.28 -2.25
C CYS A 53 4.17 4.07 -1.04
N ALA A 54 3.38 4.21 0.03
CA ALA A 54 3.78 4.93 1.25
C ALA A 54 5.03 4.30 1.92
N CYS A 55 5.05 2.98 2.06
CA CYS A 55 6.19 2.24 2.60
C CYS A 55 7.45 2.40 1.74
N SER A 56 7.30 2.32 0.41
CA SER A 56 8.42 2.52 -0.52
C SER A 56 9.00 3.92 -0.41
N PHE A 57 8.15 4.96 -0.28
CA PHE A 57 8.60 6.32 -0.02
C PHE A 57 9.35 6.47 1.30
N LEU A 58 8.83 5.88 2.38
CA LEU A 58 9.49 5.86 3.68
C LEU A 58 10.89 5.23 3.62
N LEU A 59 11.03 4.10 2.92
CA LEU A 59 12.32 3.43 2.73
C LEU A 59 13.30 4.27 1.91
N ILE A 60 12.82 4.94 0.85
CA ILE A 60 13.65 5.86 0.06
C ILE A 60 14.14 7.03 0.93
N ILE A 61 13.25 7.62 1.73
CA ILE A 61 13.60 8.71 2.64
C ILE A 61 14.62 8.21 3.68
N GLY A 62 14.41 7.03 4.24
CA GLY A 62 15.33 6.39 5.19
C GLY A 62 16.73 6.16 4.61
N GLU A 63 16.83 5.58 3.40
CA GLU A 63 18.12 5.43 2.70
C GLU A 63 18.82 6.77 2.52
N ARG A 64 18.10 7.79 2.04
CA ARG A 64 18.66 9.12 1.81
C ARG A 64 19.12 9.77 3.10
N LEU A 65 18.37 9.60 4.19
CA LEU A 65 18.72 10.14 5.49
C LEU A 65 20.00 9.48 6.02
N ILE A 66 20.11 8.15 5.95
CA ILE A 66 21.32 7.43 6.38
C ILE A 66 22.55 7.87 5.55
N LEU A 67 22.40 7.98 4.23
CA LEU A 67 23.46 8.46 3.33
C LEU A 67 23.92 9.88 3.68
N CYS A 68 22.99 10.78 4.02
CA CYS A 68 23.33 12.16 4.37
C CYS A 68 23.97 12.29 5.76
N TYR A 69 23.52 11.52 6.75
CA TYR A 69 24.01 11.64 8.13
C TYR A 69 25.23 10.77 8.44
N LYS A 70 25.32 9.57 7.88
CA LYS A 70 26.42 8.61 8.11
C LYS A 70 26.72 7.75 6.88
N PRO A 71 27.42 8.30 5.87
CA PRO A 71 27.74 7.56 4.64
C PRO A 71 28.61 6.31 4.89
N ALA A 72 29.57 6.37 5.81
CA ALA A 72 30.44 5.22 6.13
C ALA A 72 29.67 4.03 6.74
N PHE A 73 28.60 4.30 7.49
CA PHE A 73 27.75 3.23 8.04
C PHE A 73 26.92 2.53 6.96
N TYR A 74 26.57 3.25 5.90
CA TYR A 74 25.82 2.72 4.77
C TYR A 74 26.68 1.77 3.92
N GLU A 75 27.97 2.06 3.74
CA GLU A 75 28.90 1.16 3.04
C GLU A 75 29.16 -0.14 3.81
N ASP A 76 29.29 -0.07 5.13
CA ASP A 76 29.54 -1.25 5.98
C ASP A 76 28.30 -2.14 6.19
N ARG A 77 27.09 -1.56 6.15
CA ARG A 77 25.83 -2.30 6.25
C ARG A 77 25.01 -2.14 4.99
N HIS A 78 25.20 -3.07 4.06
CA HIS A 78 24.20 -3.38 3.05
C HIS A 78 22.92 -3.87 3.72
N VAL A 79 22.01 -2.95 4.04
CA VAL A 79 20.66 -3.31 4.49
C VAL A 79 20.01 -4.09 3.35
N ASN A 80 19.69 -5.36 3.60
CA ASN A 80 19.11 -6.23 2.58
C ASN A 80 17.72 -5.70 2.23
N PHE A 81 17.63 -5.07 1.05
CA PHE A 81 16.40 -4.48 0.50
C PHE A 81 15.23 -5.47 0.54
N ILE A 82 15.48 -6.72 0.15
CA ILE A 82 14.46 -7.78 0.11
C ILE A 82 13.88 -8.04 1.51
N SER A 83 14.74 -8.12 2.53
CA SER A 83 14.29 -8.36 3.92
C SER A 83 13.42 -7.22 4.43
N THR A 84 13.85 -5.99 4.15
CA THR A 84 13.13 -4.78 4.57
C THR A 84 11.79 -4.66 3.84
N PHE A 85 11.77 -4.97 2.55
CA PHE A 85 10.54 -4.99 1.75
C PHE A 85 9.55 -6.06 2.20
N ILE A 86 10.02 -7.29 2.50
CA ILE A 86 9.17 -8.35 3.04
C ILE A 86 8.61 -7.95 4.40
N SER A 87 9.41 -7.34 5.27
CA SER A 87 8.92 -6.86 6.58
C SER A 87 7.85 -5.77 6.43
N ALA A 88 8.01 -4.88 5.44
CA ALA A 88 7.03 -3.84 5.14
C ALA A 88 5.71 -4.43 4.62
N LEU A 89 5.77 -5.41 3.71
CA LEU A 89 4.59 -6.15 3.23
C LEU A 89 3.87 -6.89 4.37
N PHE A 90 4.62 -7.46 5.31
CA PHE A 90 4.02 -8.16 6.45
C PHE A 90 3.25 -7.19 7.37
N VAL A 91 3.84 -6.04 7.68
CA VAL A 91 3.18 -4.98 8.46
C VAL A 91 1.95 -4.43 7.72
N GLU A 92 2.02 -4.30 6.40
CA GLU A 92 0.91 -3.87 5.55
C GLU A 92 -0.29 -4.82 5.65
N ILE A 93 -0.07 -6.13 5.50
CA ILE A 93 -1.13 -7.13 5.64
C ILE A 93 -1.75 -7.04 7.03
N LEU A 94 -0.91 -6.89 8.07
CA LEU A 94 -1.35 -6.79 9.45
C LEU A 94 -2.21 -5.55 9.73
N MET A 95 -1.94 -4.42 9.07
CA MET A 95 -2.70 -3.17 9.20
C MET A 95 -3.97 -3.15 8.33
N THR A 96 -3.96 -3.86 7.20
CA THR A 96 -5.08 -3.86 6.26
C THR A 96 -6.23 -4.74 6.76
N ILE A 97 -5.94 -5.89 7.36
CA ILE A 97 -6.95 -6.80 7.95
C ILE A 97 -7.89 -6.10 8.96
N PRO A 98 -7.41 -5.35 9.97
CA PRO A 98 -8.27 -4.70 10.95
C PRO A 98 -9.12 -3.58 10.35
N VAL A 99 -8.59 -2.80 9.40
CA VAL A 99 -9.36 -1.75 8.71
C VAL A 99 -10.49 -2.35 7.88
N VAL A 100 -10.17 -3.43 7.18
CA VAL A 100 -11.12 -4.16 6.34
C VAL A 100 -12.20 -4.83 7.18
N THR A 101 -11.83 -5.44 8.31
CA THR A 101 -12.81 -6.00 9.25
C THR A 101 -13.64 -4.90 9.89
N ALA A 102 -13.07 -3.76 10.30
CA ALA A 102 -13.82 -2.63 10.84
C ALA A 102 -14.87 -2.10 9.84
N MET A 103 -14.52 -1.95 8.55
CA MET A 103 -15.47 -1.57 7.50
C MET A 103 -16.61 -2.58 7.32
N GLN A 104 -16.37 -3.86 7.62
CA GLN A 104 -17.42 -4.89 7.62
C GLN A 104 -18.31 -4.84 8.88
N TYR A 105 -17.77 -4.41 10.02
CA TYR A 105 -18.44 -4.43 11.33
C TYR A 105 -19.03 -3.08 11.77
N GLU A 106 -18.73 -1.96 11.10
CA GLU A 106 -19.29 -0.62 11.40
C GLU A 106 -20.84 -0.56 11.31
N HIS A 107 -21.49 -1.63 10.89
CA HIS A 107 -22.95 -1.75 10.80
C HIS A 107 -23.60 -2.54 11.97
N PHE A 108 -22.85 -2.92 13.00
CA PHE A 108 -23.38 -3.56 14.23
C PHE A 108 -23.77 -2.57 15.35
N LEU A 109 -23.58 -1.27 15.12
CA LEU A 109 -24.02 -0.15 15.97
C LEU A 109 -24.99 0.73 15.19
#